data_AF-A0A256IH64-F1
#
_entry.id   AF-A0A256IH64-F1
#
_cell.length_a   1.000
_cell.length_b   1.000
_cell.length_c   1.000
_cell.angle_alpha   90.00
_cell.angle_beta   90.00
_cell.angle_gamma   90.00
#
_symmetry.space_group_name_H-M   'P 1'
#
loop_
_entity.id
_entity.type
_entity.pdbx_description
1 polymer ?
#
loop_
_entity_poly.entity_id
_entity_poly.type
_entity_poly.pdbx_seq_one_letter_code
_entity_poly.pdbx_strand_id
1 'polypeptide(L)'
;GLTDEALADLTERLEPHVVSEDGTELSIRPAVVLEVGYEEIQTSPTYSSGYALRFPRFVGVREDKSVADADTLERVARLAGDEA
;
A
#
# COMPACT_ATOMS: atom_id res chain seq x y z
N GLY A 1 -7.46 -10.26 -9.01
CA GLY A 1 -6.29 -9.39 -9.17
C GLY A 1 -6.69 -8.22 -10.02
N LEU A 2 -5.91 -7.13 -9.95
CA LEU A 2 -6.10 -5.89 -10.72
C LEU A 2 -6.33 -6.21 -12.22
N THR A 3 -7.37 -5.65 -12.83
CA THR A 3 -7.61 -5.80 -14.29
C THR A 3 -6.72 -4.83 -15.06
N ASP A 4 -6.57 -5.03 -16.37
CA ASP A 4 -5.76 -4.15 -17.21
C ASP A 4 -6.30 -2.71 -17.21
N GLU A 5 -7.63 -2.54 -17.21
CA GLU A 5 -8.26 -1.22 -17.12
C GLU A 5 -7.96 -0.55 -15.77
N ALA A 6 -8.09 -1.30 -14.67
CA ALA A 6 -7.80 -0.79 -13.34
C ALA A 6 -6.30 -0.47 -13.16
N LEU A 7 -5.42 -1.20 -13.84
CA LEU A 7 -3.98 -0.93 -13.87
C LEU A 7 -3.69 0.36 -14.64
N ALA A 8 -4.33 0.57 -15.80
CA ALA A 8 -4.19 1.80 -16.57
C ALA A 8 -4.64 3.02 -15.75
N ASP A 9 -5.82 2.94 -15.13
CA ASP A 9 -6.36 4.00 -14.27
C ASP A 9 -5.42 4.30 -13.08
N LEU A 10 -4.85 3.26 -12.46
CA LEU A 10 -3.91 3.44 -11.36
C LEU A 10 -2.59 4.08 -11.83
N THR A 11 -2.12 3.70 -13.01
CA THR A 11 -0.91 4.26 -13.62
C THR A 11 -1.08 5.76 -13.86
N GLU A 12 -2.17 6.16 -14.52
CA GLU A 12 -2.49 7.57 -14.79
C GLU A 12 -2.57 8.41 -13.50
N ARG A 13 -3.09 7.82 -12.42
CA ARG A 13 -3.17 8.47 -11.11
C ARG A 13 -1.81 8.63 -10.43
N LEU A 14 -0.90 7.68 -10.58
CA LEU A 14 0.39 7.66 -9.89
C LEU A 14 1.51 8.38 -10.65
N GLU A 15 1.45 8.40 -11.98
CA GLU A 15 2.47 9.00 -12.85
C GLU A 15 2.84 10.46 -12.47
N PRO A 16 1.87 11.36 -12.17
CA PRO A 16 2.18 12.74 -11.75
C PRO A 16 2.92 12.86 -10.41
N HIS A 17 2.97 11.77 -9.62
CA HIS A 17 3.58 11.74 -8.30
C HIS A 17 4.97 11.09 -8.29
N VAL A 18 5.45 10.57 -9.43
CA VAL A 18 6.79 9.99 -9.57
C VAL A 18 7.88 11.04 -9.29
N VAL A 19 8.82 10.67 -8.43
CA VAL A 19 10.00 11.47 -8.03
C VAL A 19 11.25 10.97 -8.72
N SER A 20 11.39 9.66 -8.85
CA SER A 20 12.51 9.01 -9.53
C SER A 20 12.11 7.63 -10.02
N GLU A 21 12.79 7.19 -11.08
CA GLU A 21 12.63 5.88 -11.70
C GLU A 21 14.01 5.23 -11.81
N ASP A 22 14.12 3.97 -11.37
CA ASP A 22 15.29 3.12 -11.56
C ASP A 22 14.83 1.75 -12.09
N GLY A 23 14.89 1.59 -13.41
CA GLY A 23 14.43 0.38 -14.08
C GLY A 23 12.95 0.11 -13.84
N THR A 24 12.64 -0.91 -13.03
CA THR A 24 11.25 -1.28 -12.67
C THR A 24 10.82 -0.73 -11.32
N GLU A 25 11.68 0.02 -10.64
CA GLU A 25 11.39 0.62 -9.34
C GLU A 25 11.04 2.10 -9.51
N LEU A 26 9.91 2.51 -8.94
CA LEU A 26 9.43 3.89 -8.94
C LEU A 26 9.34 4.39 -7.51
N SER A 27 9.96 5.54 -7.24
CA SER A 27 9.73 6.30 -6.02
C SER A 27 8.68 7.36 -6.30
N ILE A 28 7.59 7.35 -5.54
CA ILE A 28 6.46 8.28 -5.67
C ILE A 28 6.30 9.11 -4.40
N ARG A 29 5.84 10.36 -4.54
CA ARG A 29 5.37 11.15 -3.40
C ARG A 29 4.10 10.49 -2.85
N PRO A 30 3.96 10.36 -1.51
CA PRO A 30 2.71 9.91 -0.92
C PRO A 30 1.56 10.83 -1.35
N ALA A 31 0.58 10.28 -2.06
CA ALA A 31 -0.55 11.04 -2.59
C ALA A 31 -1.85 10.23 -2.69
N VAL A 32 -1.75 8.92 -2.92
CA VAL A 32 -2.89 8.04 -3.15
C VAL A 32 -2.95 6.97 -2.06
N VAL A 33 -4.15 6.75 -1.50
CA VAL A 33 -4.41 5.68 -0.54
C VAL A 33 -5.09 4.51 -1.25
N LEU A 34 -4.54 3.31 -1.06
CA LEU A 34 -5.07 2.09 -1.66
C LEU A 34 -5.72 1.22 -0.58
N GLU A 35 -6.87 0.64 -0.92
CA GLU A 35 -7.43 -0.45 -0.14
C GLU A 35 -6.80 -1.76 -0.58
N VAL A 36 -6.21 -2.47 0.38
CA VAL A 36 -5.48 -3.72 0.17
C VAL A 36 -6.13 -4.80 0.99
N GLY A 37 -6.59 -5.85 0.33
CA GLY A 37 -6.97 -7.10 0.97
C GLY A 37 -5.74 -7.96 1.20
N TYR A 38 -5.73 -8.73 2.28
CA TYR A 38 -4.65 -9.64 2.63
C TYR A 38 -5.22 -10.86 3.35
N GLU A 39 -4.45 -11.95 3.43
CA GLU A 39 -4.84 -13.13 4.20
C GLU A 39 -4.36 -13.06 5.65
N GLU A 40 -3.15 -12.55 5.87
CA GLU A 40 -2.47 -12.51 7.17
C GLU A 40 -1.48 -11.35 7.20
N ILE A 41 -1.19 -10.83 8.39
CA ILE A 41 -0.09 -9.89 8.64
C ILE A 41 0.99 -10.63 9.42
N GLN A 42 2.24 -10.54 8.97
CA GLN A 42 3.38 -11.24 9.57
C GLN A 42 4.44 -10.23 10.00
N THR A 43 5.10 -10.48 11.13
CA THR A 43 6.30 -9.71 11.52
C THR A 43 7.44 -10.00 10.54
N SER A 44 8.12 -8.96 10.06
CA SER A 44 9.22 -9.09 9.10
C SER A 44 10.34 -8.10 9.39
N PRO A 45 11.61 -8.56 9.48
CA PRO A 45 12.76 -7.66 9.63
C PRO A 45 13.15 -6.97 8.32
N THR A 46 12.58 -7.36 7.18
CA THR A 46 12.94 -6.84 5.86
C THR A 46 12.39 -5.44 5.62
N TYR A 47 11.20 -5.14 6.16
CA TYR A 47 10.53 -3.86 5.95
C TYR A 47 10.72 -2.97 7.18
N SER A 48 10.91 -1.67 6.95
CA SER A 48 11.05 -0.68 8.02
C SER A 48 9.80 -0.57 8.91
N SER A 49 8.64 -1.00 8.42
CA SER A 49 7.40 -1.12 9.19
C SER A 49 7.45 -2.22 10.26
N GLY A 50 8.35 -3.20 10.13
CA GLY A 50 8.35 -4.42 10.94
C GLY A 50 7.31 -5.46 10.53
N TYR A 51 6.52 -5.20 9.48
CA TYR A 51 5.39 -6.04 9.06
C TYR A 51 5.35 -6.28 7.55
N ALA A 52 4.86 -7.46 7.15
CA ALA A 52 4.57 -7.84 5.77
C ALA A 52 3.14 -8.34 5.65
N LEU A 53 2.46 -7.97 4.56
CA LEU A 53 1.14 -8.50 4.20
C LEU A 53 1.31 -9.80 3.42
N ARG A 54 0.60 -10.85 3.80
CA ARG A 54 0.58 -12.13 3.08
C ARG A 54 -0.49 -12.10 1.98
N PHE A 55 -0.05 -12.40 0.76
CA PHE A 55 -0.87 -12.35 -0.47
C PHE A 55 -1.70 -11.07 -0.60
N PRO A 56 -1.04 -9.89 -0.59
CA PRO A 56 -1.75 -8.62 -0.75
C PRO A 56 -2.42 -8.57 -2.12
N ARG A 57 -3.65 -8.06 -2.14
CA ARG A 57 -4.43 -7.86 -3.36
C ARG A 57 -5.02 -6.46 -3.38
N PHE A 58 -4.90 -5.80 -4.52
CA PHE A 58 -5.59 -4.54 -4.76
C PHE A 58 -7.10 -4.74 -4.67
N VAL A 59 -7.77 -3.89 -3.90
CA VAL A 59 -9.24 -3.82 -3.82
C VAL A 59 -9.75 -2.58 -4.53
N GLY A 60 -9.12 -1.42 -4.30
CA GLY A 60 -9.54 -0.16 -4.90
C GLY A 60 -8.70 1.03 -4.45
N VAL A 61 -8.92 2.18 -5.09
CA VAL A 61 -8.38 3.47 -4.66
C VAL A 61 -9.36 4.13 -3.69
N ARG A 62 -8.86 4.64 -2.57
CA ARG A 62 -9.66 5.33 -1.54
C ARG A 62 -9.63 6.83 -1.77
N GLU A 63 -10.51 7.30 -2.65
CA GLU A 63 -10.68 8.74 -2.95
C GLU A 63 -11.26 9.53 -1.77
N ASP A 64 -11.86 8.82 -0.81
CA ASP A 64 -12.41 9.38 0.43
C ASP A 64 -11.35 9.62 1.52
N LYS A 65 -10.10 9.17 1.31
CA LYS A 65 -9.03 9.24 2.31
C LYS A 65 -7.84 10.06 1.82
N SER A 66 -7.29 10.88 2.70
CA SER A 66 -5.97 11.48 2.50
C SER A 66 -4.86 10.54 3.00
N VAL A 67 -3.61 10.84 2.63
CA VAL A 67 -2.43 10.11 3.14
C VAL A 67 -2.38 10.07 4.67
N ALA A 68 -2.86 11.11 5.34
CA ALA A 68 -2.91 11.17 6.80
C ALA A 68 -3.96 10.23 7.41
N ASP A 69 -4.96 9.80 6.63
CA ASP A 69 -6.04 8.91 7.05
C ASP A 69 -5.77 7.42 6.71
N ALA A 70 -4.58 7.14 6.18
CA ALA A 70 -4.10 5.79 5.97
C ALA A 70 -3.94 5.05 7.31
N ASP A 71 -4.04 3.73 7.28
CA ASP A 71 -3.90 2.92 8.50
C ASP A 71 -2.49 3.09 9.11
N THR A 72 -2.45 3.27 10.44
CA THR A 72 -1.21 3.50 11.20
C THR A 72 -0.50 2.18 11.53
N LEU A 73 0.79 2.25 11.85
CA LEU A 73 1.55 1.09 12.33
C LEU A 73 0.96 0.49 13.62
N GLU A 74 0.41 1.33 14.50
CA GLU A 74 -0.30 0.87 15.70
C GLU A 74 -1.51 -0.01 15.34
N ARG A 75 -2.30 0.42 14.35
CA ARG A 75 -3.42 -0.38 13.86
C ARG A 75 -2.94 -1.68 13.22
N VAL A 76 -1.84 -1.67 12.48
CA VAL A 76 -1.24 -2.86 11.86
C VAL A 76 -0.77 -3.85 12.94
N ALA A 77 -0.07 -3.39 13.97
CA ALA A 77 0.39 -4.23 15.08
C ALA A 77 -0.78 -4.93 15.79
N ARG A 78 -1.84 -4.18 16.11
CA ARG A 78 -3.07 -4.74 16.68
C ARG A 78 -3.73 -5.79 15.78
N LEU A 79 -3.73 -5.57 14.46
CA LEU A 79 -4.27 -6.53 13.50
C LEU A 79 -3.38 -7.78 13.33
N ALA A 80 -2.07 -7.64 13.54
CA ALA A 80 -1.11 -8.75 13.55
C ALA A 80 -1.19 -9.60 14.83
N GLY A 81 -1.92 -9.14 15.86
CA GLY A 81 -1.95 -9.78 17.17
C GLY A 81 -0.71 -9.48 18.02
N ASP A 82 0.12 -8.54 17.59
CA ASP A 82 1.19 -7.95 18.41
C ASP A 82 0.57 -6.93 19.37
N GLU A 83 -0.17 -7.42 20.36
CA GLU A 83 -0.52 -6.61 21.52
C GLU A 83 0.67 -6.67 22.49
N ALA A 84 1.41 -5.56 22.59
CA ALA A 84 2.32 -5.30 23.70
C ALA A 84 1.53 -4.74 24.90
#